data_AF-A0A7K1U4L9-F1
#
_entry.id   AF-A0A7K1U4L9-F1
#
_cell.length_a   1.000
_cell.length_b   1.000
_cell.length_c   1.000
_cell.angle_alpha   90.00
_cell.angle_beta   90.00
_cell.angle_gamma   90.00
#
_symmetry.space_group_name_H-M   'P 1'
#
loop_
_entity.id
_entity.type
_entity.pdbx_description
1 polymer ?
#
loop_
_entity_poly.entity_id
_entity_poly.type
_entity_poly.pdbx_seq_one_letter_code
_entity_poly.pdbx_strand_id
1 'polypeptide(L)' 'MSKYKDVVVTLSKKHPETGEPAQAGHSFVIGTLGKKKGFYEIETEQLNKHKNEDLQQELFKLLHPQTHH' A
#
# COMPACT_ATOMS: atom_id res chain seq x y z
N MET A 1 -15.72 9.74 10.49
CA MET A 1 -15.33 8.65 9.57
C MET A 1 -13.84 8.76 9.31
N SER A 2 -13.08 7.70 9.60
CA SER A 2 -11.62 7.73 9.42
C SER A 2 -11.26 7.71 7.94
N LYS A 3 -10.56 8.74 7.46
CA LYS A 3 -10.19 8.91 6.03
C LYS A 3 -9.33 7.78 5.46
N TYR A 4 -8.72 6.94 6.30
CA TYR A 4 -7.97 5.76 5.85
C TYR A 4 -8.88 4.62 5.36
N LYS A 5 -10.16 4.59 5.73
CA LYS A 5 -11.10 3.56 5.28
C LYS A 5 -11.45 3.70 3.79
N ASP A 6 -11.27 4.90 3.24
CA ASP A 6 -11.40 5.19 1.80
C ASP A 6 -10.19 4.68 0.98
N VAL A 7 -9.11 4.21 1.63
CA VAL A 7 -7.96 3.63 0.94
C VAL A 7 -8.31 2.22 0.48
N VAL A 8 -8.32 2.02 -0.84
CA VAL A 8 -8.46 0.68 -1.43
C VAL A 8 -7.08 0.03 -1.50
N VAL A 9 -6.93 -1.11 -0.83
CA VAL A 9 -5.69 -1.89 -0.81
C VAL A 9 -5.79 -3.01 -1.85
N THR A 10 -4.74 -3.17 -2.65
CA THR A 10 -4.61 -4.26 -3.61
C THR A 10 -3.22 -4.87 -3.47
N LEU A 11 -3.16 -6.20 -3.43
CA LEU A 11 -1.91 -6.94 -3.33
C LEU A 11 -1.53 -7.46 -4.72
N SER A 12 -0.27 -7.27 -5.10
CA SER A 12 0.26 -7.71 -6.38
C SER A 12 1.64 -8.31 -6.23
N LYS A 13 1.93 -9.39 -6.95
CA LYS A 13 3.30 -9.93 -7.09
C LYS A 13 4.07 -9.28 -8.24
N LYS A 14 3.52 -8.21 -8.82
CA LYS A 14 4.12 -7.42 -9.90
C LYS A 14 4.08 -5.94 -9.56
N HIS A 15 5.15 -5.24 -9.91
CA HIS A 15 5.31 -3.82 -9.74
C HIS A 15 4.21 -3.08 -10.52
N PRO A 16 3.46 -2.17 -9.88
CA PRO A 16 2.26 -1.56 -10.47
C PRO A 16 2.54 -0.57 -11.61
N GLU A 17 3.80 -0.15 -11.78
CA GLU A 17 4.23 0.77 -12.85
C GLU A 17 5.08 0.08 -13.91
N THR A 18 6.18 -0.59 -13.53
CA THR A 18 7.07 -1.27 -14.48
C THR A 18 6.57 -2.65 -14.92
N GLY A 19 5.64 -3.26 -14.19
CA GLY A 19 5.16 -4.62 -14.46
C GLY A 19 6.14 -5.73 -14.09
N GLU A 20 7.30 -5.39 -13.53
CA GLU A 20 8.33 -6.33 -13.11
C GLU A 20 7.86 -7.22 -11.94
N PRO A 21 8.32 -8.47 -11.83
CA PRO A 21 7.99 -9.30 -10.69
C PRO A 21 8.55 -8.70 -9.39
N ALA A 22 7.82 -8.85 -8.29
CA ALA A 22 8.32 -8.53 -6.95
C ALA A 22 9.54 -9.39 -6.63
N GLN A 23 10.38 -8.88 -5.72
CA GLN A 23 11.50 -9.66 -5.21
C GLN A 23 10.99 -11.01 -4.63
N ALA A 24 11.82 -12.05 -4.69
CA ALA A 24 11.46 -13.35 -4.13
C ALA A 24 11.05 -13.19 -2.64
N GLY A 25 9.90 -13.75 -2.29
CA GLY A 25 9.33 -13.60 -0.95
C GLY A 25 8.65 -12.25 -0.68
N HIS A 26 8.60 -11.32 -1.62
CA HIS A 26 7.99 -10.00 -1.47
C HIS A 26 6.66 -9.88 -2.22
N SER A 27 5.85 -8.90 -1.83
CA SER A 27 4.58 -8.52 -2.44
C SER A 27 4.46 -7.00 -2.46
N PHE A 28 3.88 -6.45 -3.52
CA PHE A 28 3.54 -5.03 -3.59
C PHE A 28 2.18 -4.78 -2.98
N VAL A 29 2.13 -3.86 -2.03
CA VAL A 29 0.91 -3.32 -1.46
C VAL A 29 0.60 -2.02 -2.18
N ILE A 30 -0.50 -2.00 -2.93
CA ILE A 30 -0.92 -0.88 -3.76
C ILE A 30 -2.13 -0.24 -3.09
N GLY A 31 -2.02 1.05 -2.80
CA GLY A 31 -3.09 1.86 -2.24
C GLY A 31 -3.60 2.89 -3.23
N THR A 32 -4.92 3.07 -3.26
CA THR A 32 -5.56 4.18 -3.97
C THR A 32 -6.47 4.95 -3.03
N LEU A 33 -6.37 6.28 -3.07
CA LEU A 33 -7.18 7.22 -2.30
C LEU A 33 -7.67 8.34 -3.24
N GLY A 34 -8.89 8.21 -3.75
CA GLY A 34 -9.44 9.11 -4.76
C GLY A 34 -8.58 9.14 -6.03
N LYS A 35 -7.96 10.28 -6.34
CA LYS A 35 -7.06 10.46 -7.50
C LYS A 35 -5.59 10.10 -7.21
N LYS A 36 -5.25 9.81 -5.95
CA LYS A 36 -3.88 9.49 -5.56
C LYS A 36 -3.68 7.97 -5.55
N LYS A 37 -2.56 7.52 -6.10
CA LYS A 37 -2.12 6.13 -6.09
C LYS A 37 -0.69 6.09 -5.54
N GLY A 38 -0.38 5.03 -4.81
CA GLY A 38 0.90 4.84 -4.16
C GLY A 38 1.06 3.36 -3.83
N PHE A 39 2.28 2.91 -3.69
CA PHE A 39 2.57 1.52 -3.43
C PHE A 39 3.90 1.40 -2.69
N TYR A 40 4.08 0.28 -2.02
CA TYR A 40 5.35 -0.11 -1.43
C TYR A 40 5.52 -1.62 -1.53
N GLU A 41 6.78 -2.06 -1.46
CA GLU A 41 7.12 -3.46 -1.40
C GLU A 41 7.24 -3.89 0.07
N ILE A 42 6.70 -5.07 0.38
CA ILE A 42 6.80 -5.68 1.70
C ILE A 42 7.06 -7.17 1.55
N GLU A 43 7.81 -7.75 2.49
CA GLU A 43 7.94 -9.19 2.60
C GLU A 43 6.58 -9.85 2.82
N THR A 44 6.32 -10.93 2.10
CA THR A 44 5.07 -11.71 2.17
C THR A 44 4.88 -12.31 3.58
N GLU A 45 5.97 -12.68 4.26
CA GLU A 45 5.91 -13.13 5.65
C GLU A 45 5.46 -12.02 6.61
N GLN A 46 5.91 -10.78 6.38
CA GLN A 46 5.46 -9.63 7.14
C GLN A 46 4.01 -9.29 6.80
N LEU A 47 3.63 -9.32 5.52
CA LEU A 47 2.26 -9.08 5.06
C LEU A 47 1.23 -9.96 5.78
N ASN A 48 1.54 -11.23 6.02
CA ASN A 48 0.65 -12.14 6.76
C ASN A 48 0.48 -11.76 8.24
N LYS A 49 1.41 -10.99 8.81
CA LYS A 49 1.33 -10.46 10.18
C LYS A 49 0.56 -9.13 10.25
N HIS A 50 0.48 -8.40 9.14
CA HIS A 50 -0.26 -7.14 9.08
C HIS A 50 -1.76 -7.37 8.90
N LYS A 51 -2.56 -6.58 9.61
CA LYS A 51 -4.00 -6.48 9.36
C LYS A 51 -4.26 -5.52 8.20
N ASN A 52 -5.39 -5.69 7.53
CA ASN A 52 -5.78 -4.77 6.45
C ASN A 52 -5.82 -3.30 6.90
N GLU A 53 -6.24 -3.03 8.13
CA GLU A 53 -6.23 -1.68 8.71
C GLU A 53 -4.83 -1.07 8.81
N ASP A 54 -3.84 -1.90 9.14
CA ASP A 54 -2.44 -1.49 9.26
C ASP A 54 -1.87 -1.08 7.88
N LEU A 55 -2.14 -1.90 6.86
CA LEU A 55 -1.81 -1.61 5.46
C LEU A 55 -2.51 -0.33 4.97
N GLN A 56 -3.78 -0.15 5.31
CA GLN A 56 -4.53 1.07 4.97
C GLN A 56 -3.94 2.32 5.62
N GLN A 57 -3.49 2.23 6.88
CA GLN A 57 -2.86 3.35 7.58
C GLN A 57 -1.50 3.72 6.97
N GLU A 58 -0.66 2.73 6.67
CA GLU A 58 0.63 2.94 6.01
C GLU A 58 0.46 3.59 4.63
N LEU A 59 -0.44 3.04 3.80
CA LEU A 59 -0.80 3.63 2.51
C LEU A 59 -1.39 5.02 2.66
N PHE A 60 -2.23 5.26 3.67
CA PHE A 60 -2.80 6.58 3.91
C PHE A 60 -1.72 7.62 4.21
N LYS A 61 -0.69 7.29 5.02
CA LYS A 61 0.45 8.18 5.27
C LYS A 61 1.21 8.51 3.98
N LEU A 62 1.42 7.50 3.12
CA LEU A 62 2.13 7.65 1.85
C LEU A 62 1.34 8.49 0.83
N LEU A 63 0.02 8.28 0.75
CA LEU A 63 -0.89 8.98 -0.16
C LEU A 63 -1.27 10.39 0.34
N HIS A 64 -1.30 10.57 1.65
CA HIS A 64 -1.62 11.81 2.33
C HIS A 64 -0.47 12.19 3.27
N PRO A 65 0.72 12.51 2.73
CA PRO A 65 1.74 13.14 3.53
C PRO A 65 1.10 14.43 4.04
N GLN A 66 0.89 14.50 5.36
CA GLN A 66 0.53 15.77 5.99
C GLN A 66 1.75 16.66 5.79
N THR A 67 1.76 17.41 4.68
CA THR A 67 2.56 18.61 4.58
C THR A 67 2.04 19.49 5.71
N HIS A 68 2.74 19.44 6.85
CA HIS A 68 2.59 20.44 7.90
C HIS A 68 2.87 21.77 7.21
N HIS A 69 1.80 22.48 6.89
CA HIS A 69 1.83 23.85 6.38
C HIS A 69 2.21 24.79 7.52
#